data_AF-A0A1F7V7R5-F1
#
_entry.id   AF-A0A1F7V7R5-F1
#
_cell.length_a   1.000
_cell.length_b   1.000
_cell.length_c   1.000
_cell.angle_alpha   90.00
_cell.angle_beta   90.00
_cell.angle_gamma   90.00
#
_symmetry.space_group_name_H-M   'P 1'
#
loop_
_entity.id
_entity.type
_entity.pdbx_description
1 polymer ?
#
loop_
_entity_poly.entity_id
_entity_poly.type
_entity_poly.pdbx_seq_one_letter_code
_entity_poly.pdbx_strand_id
1 'polypeptide(L)'
;MSRVEKIDEPQKPDLQTPVRDEVVEQFGDHKKKTRKRFSCCGILFIAFILFVGFIVWEIAATGLVNVPVVSSMAFSESVPVRVVKAGIPAEQLSESEFKKILIGRVQAGGGTLFDRSITLGLPESSLTATLQNTLKQYPNTNIDASHAQIVVLPNQELELFIPLQVDGRRMALVAHVSLVADKGLFDLKLLNVRLGSFQAPSMLVAALVQPFVNQQLASLNQALSSYMHVDSLITQDGVLTASGTFTVEVKK
;
A
#
# COMPACT_ATOMS: atom_id res chain seq x y z
N MET A 1 -73.73 -69.71 -50.29
CA MET A 1 -74.04 -70.23 -51.65
C MET A 1 -74.41 -69.01 -52.47
N SER A 2 -73.59 -68.46 -53.34
CA SER A 2 -73.12 -68.91 -54.67
C SER A 2 -72.74 -67.59 -55.37
N ARG A 3 -71.83 -67.44 -56.32
CA ARG A 3 -71.00 -68.30 -57.16
C ARG A 3 -70.01 -67.35 -57.85
N VAL A 4 -68.77 -67.81 -58.06
CA VAL A 4 -67.70 -67.14 -58.80
C VAL A 4 -67.96 -67.24 -60.31
N GLU A 5 -67.71 -66.16 -61.06
CA GLU A 5 -66.96 -66.12 -62.34
C GLU A 5 -66.96 -64.66 -62.87
N LYS A 6 -65.85 -63.90 -62.95
CA LYS A 6 -64.60 -63.93 -63.76
C LYS A 6 -64.73 -63.27 -65.15
N ILE A 7 -63.75 -62.38 -65.44
CA ILE A 7 -63.06 -62.08 -66.73
C ILE A 7 -63.29 -60.67 -67.35
N ASP A 8 -62.19 -59.89 -67.31
CA ASP A 8 -61.47 -59.07 -68.33
C ASP A 8 -62.26 -58.04 -69.18
N GLU A 9 -61.77 -56.85 -69.60
CA GLU A 9 -60.48 -56.13 -69.77
C GLU A 9 -60.89 -54.68 -70.27
N PRO A 10 -60.04 -53.71 -70.69
CA PRO A 10 -58.59 -53.48 -70.56
C PRO A 10 -58.14 -52.05 -70.12
N GLN A 11 -56.91 -52.01 -69.60
CA GLN A 11 -55.77 -51.06 -69.79
C GLN A 11 -55.90 -49.55 -70.17
N LYS A 12 -55.35 -48.72 -69.25
CA LYS A 12 -54.35 -47.59 -69.37
C LYS A 12 -54.73 -46.24 -70.02
N PRO A 13 -53.98 -45.13 -69.74
CA PRO A 13 -52.94 -44.81 -68.73
C PRO A 13 -53.35 -43.57 -67.86
N ASP A 14 -52.66 -43.02 -66.85
CA ASP A 14 -51.28 -42.52 -66.87
C ASP A 14 -50.85 -41.95 -65.49
N LEU A 15 -49.56 -42.17 -65.18
CA LEU A 15 -48.61 -41.34 -64.43
C LEU A 15 -48.76 -40.94 -62.93
N GLN A 16 -47.64 -41.19 -62.20
CA GLN A 16 -47.11 -40.56 -60.96
C GLN A 16 -47.66 -41.15 -59.65
N THR A 17 -46.90 -41.83 -58.77
CA THR A 17 -45.53 -41.60 -58.26
C THR A 17 -44.99 -42.83 -57.51
N PRO A 18 -43.69 -43.20 -57.66
CA PRO A 18 -42.99 -43.90 -56.58
C PRO A 18 -41.59 -43.30 -56.39
N VAL A 19 -41.45 -42.18 -55.65
CA VAL A 19 -40.13 -41.65 -55.26
C VAL A 19 -40.26 -40.86 -53.95
N ARG A 20 -40.55 -41.53 -52.82
CA ARG A 20 -40.47 -40.87 -51.51
C ARG A 20 -39.76 -41.63 -50.40
N ASP A 21 -39.50 -42.92 -50.54
CA ASP A 21 -39.01 -43.71 -49.39
C ASP A 21 -37.55 -44.15 -49.44
N GLU A 22 -36.75 -43.71 -50.43
CA GLU A 22 -35.35 -44.19 -50.58
C GLU A 22 -34.28 -43.07 -50.54
N VAL A 23 -34.64 -41.83 -50.17
CA VAL A 23 -33.67 -40.69 -50.11
C VAL A 23 -33.52 -40.11 -48.70
N VAL A 24 -34.19 -40.66 -47.68
CA VAL A 24 -34.13 -40.12 -46.31
C VAL A 24 -33.00 -40.76 -45.47
N GLU A 25 -32.35 -41.82 -45.95
CA GLU A 25 -31.31 -42.54 -45.19
C GLU A 25 -29.85 -42.08 -45.43
N GLN A 26 -29.64 -40.93 -46.09
CA GLN A 26 -28.29 -40.43 -46.39
C GLN A 26 -27.98 -38.97 -46.00
N PHE A 27 -28.81 -38.34 -45.16
CA PHE A 27 -28.49 -37.02 -44.62
C PHE A 27 -28.49 -36.97 -43.10
N GLY A 28 -27.28 -37.06 -42.53
CA GLY A 28 -26.97 -36.32 -41.31
C GLY A 28 -26.59 -37.16 -40.09
N ASP A 29 -25.83 -38.22 -40.28
CA ASP A 29 -24.98 -38.69 -39.21
C ASP A 29 -23.90 -37.61 -38.93
N HIS A 30 -23.98 -37.03 -37.73
CA HIS A 30 -22.93 -36.39 -36.94
C HIS A 30 -23.54 -35.31 -36.04
N LYS A 31 -24.08 -35.74 -34.89
CA LYS A 31 -24.07 -34.91 -33.69
C LYS A 31 -22.61 -34.59 -33.38
N LYS A 32 -22.08 -33.51 -33.96
CA LYS A 32 -20.78 -32.93 -33.58
C LYS A 32 -20.90 -32.52 -32.12
N LYS A 33 -20.52 -33.42 -31.21
CA LYS A 33 -19.97 -33.03 -29.91
C LYS A 33 -18.78 -32.15 -30.25
N THR A 34 -19.00 -30.85 -30.38
CA THR A 34 -17.96 -29.84 -30.41
C THR A 34 -17.23 -29.97 -29.08
N ARG A 35 -16.24 -30.87 -29.01
CA ARG A 35 -15.22 -30.87 -27.97
C ARG A 35 -14.68 -29.46 -28.02
N LYS A 36 -15.01 -28.63 -27.03
CA LYS A 36 -14.41 -27.33 -26.80
C LYS A 36 -12.91 -27.55 -26.55
N ARG A 37 -12.16 -27.76 -27.62
CA ARG A 37 -10.71 -27.56 -27.70
C ARG A 37 -10.42 -26.07 -27.89
N PHE A 38 -11.16 -25.20 -27.19
CA PHE A 38 -10.60 -23.96 -26.68
C PHE A 38 -9.71 -24.39 -25.50
N SER A 39 -8.64 -25.12 -25.78
CA SER A 39 -7.32 -24.57 -26.08
C SER A 39 -6.86 -23.85 -24.83
N CYS A 40 -6.27 -24.62 -23.92
CA CYS A 40 -5.57 -24.13 -22.74
C CYS A 40 -4.64 -22.94 -23.10
N CYS A 41 -4.04 -22.95 -24.29
CA CYS A 41 -3.25 -21.84 -24.82
C CYS A 41 -4.06 -20.55 -25.05
N GLY A 42 -5.31 -20.61 -25.48
CA GLY A 42 -6.16 -19.42 -25.64
C GLY A 42 -6.52 -18.79 -24.29
N ILE A 43 -6.82 -19.61 -23.28
CA ILE A 43 -7.07 -19.15 -21.91
C ILE A 43 -5.79 -18.59 -21.28
N LEU A 44 -4.64 -19.26 -21.45
CA LEU A 44 -3.34 -18.77 -21.00
C LEU A 44 -2.95 -17.46 -21.69
N PHE A 45 -3.22 -17.30 -22.98
CA PHE A 45 -2.95 -16.06 -23.71
C PHE A 45 -3.83 -14.91 -23.23
N ILE A 46 -5.13 -15.16 -23.01
CA ILE A 46 -6.03 -14.15 -22.41
C ILE A 46 -5.57 -13.81 -20.98
N ALA A 47 -5.24 -14.81 -20.17
CA ALA A 47 -4.72 -14.60 -18.82
C ALA A 47 -3.41 -13.80 -18.82
N PHE A 48 -2.52 -14.07 -19.78
CA PHE A 48 -1.28 -13.32 -19.97
C PHE A 48 -1.55 -11.87 -20.36
N ILE A 49 -2.47 -11.61 -21.30
CA ILE A 49 -2.87 -10.24 -21.65
C ILE A 49 -3.48 -9.51 -20.45
N LEU A 50 -4.34 -10.16 -19.67
CA LEU A 50 -4.91 -9.58 -18.45
C LEU A 50 -3.83 -9.30 -17.40
N PHE A 51 -2.85 -10.19 -17.25
CA PHE A 51 -1.72 -10.02 -16.34
C PHE A 51 -0.81 -8.85 -16.75
N VAL A 52 -0.49 -8.74 -18.04
CA VAL A 52 0.28 -7.60 -18.57
C VAL A 52 -0.52 -6.31 -18.42
N GLY A 53 -1.82 -6.33 -18.72
CA GLY A 53 -2.72 -5.19 -18.51
C GLY A 53 -2.78 -4.76 -17.05
N PHE A 54 -2.82 -5.71 -16.12
CA PHE A 54 -2.76 -5.46 -14.68
C PHE A 54 -1.43 -4.83 -14.26
N ILE A 55 -0.28 -5.36 -14.73
CA ILE A 55 1.03 -4.75 -14.45
C ILE A 55 1.10 -3.31 -14.98
N VAL A 56 0.64 -3.07 -16.22
CA VAL A 56 0.62 -1.74 -16.81
C VAL A 56 -0.29 -0.79 -16.02
N TRP A 57 -1.42 -1.30 -15.51
CA TRP A 57 -2.32 -0.54 -14.64
C TRP A 57 -1.65 -0.16 -13.32
N GLU A 58 -1.01 -1.11 -12.64
CA GLU A 58 -0.28 -0.86 -11.39
C GLU A 58 0.83 0.17 -11.58
N ILE A 59 1.62 0.04 -12.65
CA ILE A 59 2.66 1.02 -13.01
C ILE A 59 2.03 2.40 -13.29
N ALA A 60 0.93 2.47 -14.03
CA ALA A 60 0.23 3.73 -14.27
C ALA A 60 -0.35 4.34 -12.98
N ALA A 61 -0.81 3.51 -12.04
CA ALA A 61 -1.33 3.92 -10.74
C ALA A 61 -0.25 4.44 -9.79
N THR A 62 1.00 4.01 -9.95
CA THR A 62 2.13 4.66 -9.25
C THR A 62 2.38 6.09 -9.74
N GLY A 63 1.98 6.40 -10.98
CA GLY A 63 2.25 7.67 -11.66
C GLY A 63 3.70 7.84 -12.15
N LEU A 64 4.59 6.86 -11.91
CA LEU A 64 6.01 6.91 -12.29
C LEU A 64 6.23 6.91 -13.81
N VAL A 65 5.29 6.34 -14.57
CA VAL A 65 5.35 6.27 -16.04
C VAL A 65 4.01 6.72 -16.62
N ASN A 66 4.07 7.58 -17.63
CA ASN A 66 2.88 8.03 -18.34
C ASN A 66 2.45 6.98 -19.37
N VAL A 67 1.34 6.28 -19.10
CA VAL A 67 0.67 5.42 -20.07
C VAL A 67 -0.56 6.17 -20.58
N PRO A 68 -0.61 6.58 -21.87
CA PRO A 68 -1.75 7.28 -22.43
C PRO A 68 -3.06 6.49 -22.16
N VAL A 69 -4.14 7.20 -21.82
CA VAL A 69 -5.48 6.67 -21.52
C VAL A 69 -5.64 6.01 -20.14
N VAL A 70 -4.68 5.22 -19.65
CA VAL A 70 -4.81 4.50 -18.36
C VAL A 70 -4.44 5.38 -17.17
N SER A 71 -3.39 6.20 -17.30
CA SER A 71 -2.93 7.05 -16.20
C SER A 71 -3.97 8.08 -15.74
N SER A 72 -4.83 8.59 -16.63
CA SER A 72 -5.86 9.57 -16.24
C SER A 72 -7.04 8.99 -15.46
N MET A 73 -7.28 7.67 -15.58
CA MET A 73 -8.35 6.97 -14.85
C MET A 73 -7.83 6.32 -13.57
N ALA A 74 -6.60 5.79 -13.59
CA ALA A 74 -6.03 5.08 -12.45
C ALA A 74 -5.42 6.02 -11.40
N PHE A 75 -4.89 7.17 -11.81
CA PHE A 75 -4.18 8.09 -10.93
C PHE A 75 -5.13 8.96 -10.11
N SER A 76 -4.87 9.06 -8.80
CA SER A 76 -5.46 10.07 -7.93
C SER A 76 -4.36 10.67 -7.07
N GLU A 77 -4.31 12.00 -7.00
CA GLU A 77 -3.34 12.71 -6.16
C GLU A 77 -3.62 12.36 -4.70
N SER A 78 -2.60 11.84 -4.01
CA SER A 78 -2.70 11.57 -2.59
C SER A 78 -2.64 12.89 -1.83
N VAL A 79 -3.58 13.09 -0.91
CA VAL A 79 -3.66 14.24 -0.02
C VAL A 79 -3.46 13.73 1.41
N PRO A 80 -2.69 14.44 2.25
CA PRO A 80 -2.54 14.03 3.64
C PRO A 80 -3.86 14.12 4.42
N VAL A 81 -3.96 13.38 5.52
CA VAL A 81 -5.15 13.38 6.39
C VAL A 81 -5.51 14.79 6.87
N ARG A 82 -4.50 15.60 7.18
CA ARG A 82 -4.65 17.04 7.48
C ARG A 82 -3.36 17.78 7.18
N VAL A 83 -3.44 19.10 7.01
CA VAL A 83 -2.26 19.95 6.78
C VAL A 83 -1.67 20.40 8.11
N VAL A 84 -0.38 20.15 8.32
CA VAL A 84 0.37 20.52 9.51
C VAL A 84 1.35 21.64 9.17
N LYS A 85 1.33 22.72 9.94
CA LYS A 85 2.33 23.78 9.77
C LYS A 85 3.62 23.40 10.48
N ALA A 86 4.74 23.46 9.75
CA ALA A 86 6.07 23.24 10.31
C ALA A 86 6.34 24.25 11.45
N GLY A 87 6.83 23.73 12.58
CA GLY A 87 7.21 24.50 13.76
C GLY A 87 8.71 24.47 14.00
N ILE A 88 9.09 24.36 15.28
CA ILE A 88 10.49 24.21 15.71
C ILE A 88 10.89 22.73 15.54
N PRO A 89 12.05 22.39 14.95
CA PRO A 89 12.49 21.01 14.77
C PRO A 89 12.51 20.21 16.08
N ALA A 90 12.17 18.92 16.00
CA ALA A 90 12.10 18.02 17.15
C ALA A 90 13.43 17.92 17.90
N GLU A 91 14.57 17.99 17.20
CA GLU A 91 15.91 17.97 17.82
C GLU A 91 16.08 19.17 18.76
N GLN A 92 15.75 20.37 18.28
CA GLN A 92 15.89 21.60 19.07
C GLN A 92 14.90 21.64 20.24
N LEU A 93 13.66 21.21 20.00
CA LEU A 93 12.66 21.12 21.05
C LEU A 93 13.08 20.11 22.13
N SER A 94 13.46 18.90 21.74
CA SER A 94 13.89 17.85 22.66
C SER A 94 15.12 18.25 23.47
N GLU A 95 16.12 18.87 22.85
CA GLU A 95 17.32 19.35 23.56
C GLU A 95 16.98 20.43 24.59
N SER A 96 16.10 21.37 24.23
CA SER A 96 15.68 22.43 25.14
C SER A 96 14.87 21.91 26.33
N GLU A 97 13.90 21.02 26.08
CA GLU A 97 13.09 20.39 27.13
C GLU A 97 13.93 19.49 28.02
N PHE A 98 14.83 18.68 27.43
CA PHE A 98 15.75 17.83 28.16
C PHE A 98 16.64 18.64 29.10
N LYS A 99 17.29 19.70 28.59
CA LYS A 99 18.15 20.58 29.41
C LYS A 99 17.36 21.21 30.56
N LYS A 100 16.15 21.70 30.29
CA LYS A 100 15.28 22.34 31.29
C LYS A 100 14.88 21.35 32.39
N ILE A 101 14.46 20.14 32.02
CA ILE A 101 14.09 19.07 32.97
C ILE A 101 15.30 18.65 33.80
N LEU A 102 16.46 18.43 33.16
CA LEU A 102 17.68 18.01 33.83
C LEU A 102 18.17 19.07 34.84
N ILE A 103 18.30 20.32 34.40
CA ILE A 103 18.76 21.44 35.25
C ILE A 103 17.82 21.64 36.43
N GLY A 104 16.51 21.67 36.18
CA GLY A 104 15.51 21.85 37.24
C GLY A 104 15.58 20.74 38.29
N ARG A 105 15.79 19.49 37.88
CA ARG A 105 15.87 18.34 38.79
C ARG A 105 17.18 18.26 39.55
N VAL A 106 18.30 18.56 38.90
CA VAL A 106 19.60 18.62 39.57
C VAL A 106 19.62 19.76 40.61
N GLN A 107 19.03 20.91 40.31
CA GLN A 107 18.89 22.01 41.26
C GLN A 107 17.99 21.63 42.44
N ALA A 108 16.83 21.01 42.17
CA ALA A 108 15.92 20.55 43.23
C ALA A 108 16.52 19.43 44.10
N GLY A 109 17.33 18.56 43.52
CA GLY A 109 18.03 17.47 44.19
C GLY A 109 19.42 17.82 44.75
N GLY A 110 19.76 19.11 44.85
CA GLY A 110 21.02 19.57 45.45
C GLY A 110 22.29 19.07 44.75
N GLY A 111 22.26 18.86 43.43
CA GLY A 111 23.36 18.31 42.64
C GLY A 111 23.24 16.83 42.31
N THR A 112 22.18 16.15 42.78
CA THR A 112 21.94 14.72 42.50
C THR A 112 20.58 14.47 41.84
N LEU A 113 20.54 13.50 40.93
CA LEU A 113 19.36 13.18 40.12
C LEU A 113 18.56 12.04 40.78
N PHE A 114 17.69 12.39 41.72
CA PHE A 114 16.84 11.43 42.45
C PHE A 114 15.68 10.90 41.61
N ASP A 115 14.99 11.79 40.88
CA ASP A 115 13.93 11.40 39.95
C ASP A 115 14.49 11.32 38.52
N ARG A 116 14.52 10.10 37.98
CA ARG A 116 15.01 9.80 36.63
C ARG A 116 13.91 9.69 35.58
N SER A 117 12.64 9.86 35.95
CA SER A 117 11.54 9.84 34.97
C SER A 117 11.71 10.92 33.91
N ILE A 118 11.37 10.68 32.66
CA ILE A 118 11.30 11.73 31.65
C ILE A 118 10.02 11.54 30.86
N THR A 119 9.39 12.66 30.52
CA THR A 119 8.29 12.70 29.57
C THR A 119 8.59 13.77 28.55
N LEU A 120 8.69 13.37 27.28
CA LEU A 120 8.96 14.24 26.14
C LEU A 120 7.73 14.26 25.24
N GLY A 121 7.15 15.43 25.04
CA GLY A 121 6.09 15.66 24.08
C GLY A 121 6.66 16.21 22.77
N LEU A 122 6.47 15.49 21.67
CA LEU A 122 6.84 15.90 20.33
C LEU A 122 5.58 16.25 19.55
N PRO A 123 5.28 17.54 19.34
CA PRO A 123 4.13 17.94 18.53
C PRO A 123 4.38 17.64 17.06
N GLU A 124 3.31 17.37 16.31
CA GLU A 124 3.34 17.11 14.86
C GLU A 124 4.06 18.22 14.07
N SER A 125 3.96 19.47 14.51
CA SER A 125 4.63 20.61 13.90
C SER A 125 6.15 20.49 13.99
N SER A 126 6.66 19.93 15.07
CA SER A 126 8.10 19.68 15.26
C SER A 126 8.59 18.49 14.45
N LEU A 127 7.84 17.39 14.43
CA LEU A 127 8.14 16.22 13.59
C LEU A 127 8.16 16.60 12.10
N THR A 128 7.17 17.40 11.68
CA THR A 128 7.09 17.95 10.33
C THR A 128 8.30 18.83 10.01
N ALA A 129 8.68 19.75 10.91
CA ALA A 129 9.85 20.60 10.70
C ALA A 129 11.16 19.82 10.56
N THR A 130 11.36 18.78 11.39
CA THR A 130 12.49 17.86 11.27
C THR A 130 12.51 17.17 9.91
N LEU A 131 11.40 16.56 9.49
CA LEU A 131 11.31 15.90 8.18
C LEU A 131 11.68 16.85 7.04
N GLN A 132 11.08 18.04 7.01
CA GLN A 132 11.35 19.03 5.97
C GLN A 132 12.83 19.42 5.95
N ASN A 133 13.45 19.58 7.11
CA ASN A 133 14.87 19.91 7.20
C ASN A 133 15.76 18.77 6.71
N THR A 134 15.48 17.53 7.10
CA THR A 134 16.22 16.34 6.60
C THR A 134 16.10 16.22 5.09
N LEU A 135 14.90 16.38 4.52
CA LEU A 135 14.70 16.29 3.07
C LEU A 135 15.40 17.44 2.33
N LYS A 136 15.46 18.66 2.90
CA LYS A 136 16.22 19.78 2.32
C LYS A 136 17.73 19.54 2.31
N GLN A 137 18.26 18.71 3.22
CA GLN A 137 19.69 18.35 3.25
C GLN A 137 20.08 17.40 2.11
N TYR A 138 19.12 16.65 1.57
CA TYR A 138 19.31 15.77 0.42
C TYR A 138 18.53 16.32 -0.77
N PRO A 139 19.04 17.36 -1.48
CA PRO A 139 18.34 17.96 -2.60
C PRO A 139 18.24 16.96 -3.75
N ASN A 140 17.15 16.19 -3.75
CA ASN A 140 16.73 15.39 -4.88
C ASN A 140 15.71 16.22 -5.66
N THR A 141 15.89 16.34 -6.98
CA THR A 141 15.07 17.23 -7.83
C THR A 141 13.59 16.88 -7.82
N ASN A 142 13.26 15.65 -7.42
CA ASN A 142 11.91 15.10 -7.52
C ASN A 142 11.15 15.12 -6.18
N ILE A 143 11.72 15.66 -5.09
CA ILE A 143 11.07 15.71 -3.78
C ILE A 143 10.70 17.16 -3.46
N ASP A 144 9.43 17.42 -3.14
CA ASP A 144 9.01 18.71 -2.60
C ASP A 144 9.10 18.70 -1.07
N ALA A 145 10.30 18.98 -0.57
CA ALA A 145 10.58 19.00 0.85
C ALA A 145 9.79 20.07 1.63
N SER A 146 9.20 21.07 0.96
CA SER A 146 8.46 22.15 1.64
C SER A 146 7.03 21.76 2.03
N HIS A 147 6.45 20.79 1.32
CA HIS A 147 5.12 20.26 1.58
C HIS A 147 5.14 18.87 2.22
N ALA A 148 6.34 18.31 2.49
CA ALA A 148 6.47 17.10 3.26
C ALA A 148 6.05 17.32 4.72
N GLN A 149 5.37 16.35 5.31
CA GLN A 149 4.87 16.46 6.68
C GLN A 149 4.66 15.10 7.35
N ILE A 150 4.62 15.14 8.69
CA ILE A 150 4.30 14.01 9.55
C ILE A 150 3.04 14.38 10.33
N VAL A 151 2.02 13.53 10.23
CA VAL A 151 0.76 13.67 10.96
C VAL A 151 0.72 12.63 12.06
N VAL A 152 0.46 13.06 13.29
CA VAL A 152 0.28 12.15 14.44
C VAL A 152 -1.18 11.70 14.49
N LEU A 153 -1.42 10.41 14.34
CA LEU A 153 -2.76 9.81 14.35
C LEU A 153 -3.07 9.21 15.73
N PRO A 154 -4.35 8.93 16.04
CA PRO A 154 -4.72 8.13 17.21
C PRO A 154 -4.06 6.74 17.18
N ASN A 155 -4.03 6.06 18.33
CA ASN A 155 -3.53 4.67 18.46
C ASN A 155 -2.03 4.48 18.17
N GLN A 156 -1.19 5.48 18.47
CA GLN A 156 0.27 5.42 18.27
C GLN A 156 0.68 5.30 16.80
N GLU A 157 -0.17 5.79 15.89
CA GLU A 157 0.11 5.77 14.45
C GLU A 157 0.65 7.12 13.98
N LEU A 158 1.49 7.11 12.96
CA LEU A 158 1.90 8.28 12.21
C LEU A 158 1.63 8.08 10.73
N GLU A 159 1.26 9.15 10.06
CA GLU A 159 1.26 9.24 8.61
C GLU A 159 2.42 10.13 8.17
N LEU A 160 3.31 9.57 7.38
CA LEU A 160 4.37 10.27 6.68
C LEU A 160 3.88 10.59 5.27
N PHE A 161 3.83 11.87 4.92
CA PHE A 161 3.45 12.36 3.59
C PHE A 161 4.65 13.07 2.94
N ILE A 162 5.15 12.52 1.83
CA ILE A 162 6.25 13.10 1.06
C ILE A 162 5.79 13.33 -0.38
N PRO A 163 5.53 14.59 -0.77
CA PRO A 163 5.17 14.92 -2.13
C PRO A 163 6.38 14.80 -3.05
N LEU A 164 6.13 14.23 -4.23
CA LEU A 164 7.10 14.00 -5.27
C LEU A 164 6.62 14.64 -6.58
N GLN A 165 7.56 15.16 -7.34
CA GLN A 165 7.33 15.69 -8.67
C GLN A 165 8.13 14.86 -9.68
N VAL A 166 7.41 14.07 -10.49
CA VAL A 166 8.01 13.20 -11.51
C VAL A 166 7.38 13.56 -12.85
N ASP A 167 8.19 13.96 -13.82
CA ASP A 167 7.76 14.32 -15.20
C ASP A 167 6.57 15.29 -15.25
N GLY A 168 6.56 16.29 -14.36
CA GLY A 168 5.51 17.31 -14.29
C GLY A 168 4.23 16.88 -13.57
N ARG A 169 4.12 15.63 -13.11
CA ARG A 169 3.02 15.16 -12.26
C ARG A 169 3.38 15.25 -10.78
N ARG A 170 2.43 15.75 -9.99
CA ARG A 170 2.51 15.70 -8.53
C ARG A 170 1.93 14.39 -8.06
N MET A 171 2.71 13.66 -7.28
CA MET A 171 2.30 12.47 -6.56
C MET A 171 2.79 12.57 -5.12
N ALA A 172 2.47 11.60 -4.29
CA ALA A 172 3.03 11.54 -2.95
C ALA A 172 3.31 10.09 -2.54
N LEU A 173 4.42 9.91 -1.83
CA LEU A 173 4.66 8.76 -0.99
C LEU A 173 3.93 8.99 0.32
N VAL A 174 3.00 8.11 0.66
CA VAL A 174 2.29 8.10 1.94
C VAL A 174 2.61 6.81 2.66
N ALA A 175 3.20 6.91 3.84
CA ALA A 175 3.52 5.75 4.67
C ALA A 175 2.81 5.86 6.02
N HIS A 176 2.05 4.83 6.37
CA HIS A 176 1.42 4.70 7.68
C HIS A 176 2.27 3.77 8.53
N VAL A 177 2.69 4.26 9.69
CA VAL A 177 3.52 3.52 10.64
C VAL A 177 2.84 3.49 12.00
N SER A 178 2.97 2.38 12.70
CA SER A 178 2.65 2.28 14.12
C SER A 178 3.94 2.31 14.92
N LEU A 179 3.98 3.14 15.95
CA LEU A 179 5.06 3.20 16.93
C LEU A 179 4.67 2.40 18.16
N VAL A 180 5.56 1.54 18.61
CA VAL A 180 5.37 0.81 19.87
C VAL A 180 6.65 0.92 20.68
N ALA A 181 6.52 1.08 22.00
CA ALA A 181 7.64 0.86 22.91
C ALA A 181 7.71 -0.64 23.21
N ASP A 182 8.79 -1.31 22.80
CA ASP A 182 9.04 -2.71 23.14
C ASP A 182 10.41 -2.84 23.82
N LYS A 183 10.43 -3.44 25.01
CA LYS A 183 11.65 -3.72 25.80
C LYS A 183 12.56 -2.49 26.01
N GLY A 184 11.97 -1.31 26.20
CA GLY A 184 12.74 -0.07 26.42
C GLY A 184 13.18 0.66 25.16
N LEU A 185 12.81 0.15 23.97
CA LEU A 185 13.22 0.66 22.66
C LEU A 185 12.00 1.06 21.82
N PHE A 186 12.24 1.83 20.77
CA PHE A 186 11.23 2.15 19.77
C PHE A 186 11.16 1.05 18.72
N ASP A 187 9.96 0.53 18.47
CA ASP A 187 9.66 -0.33 17.33
C ASP A 187 8.74 0.44 16.35
N LEU A 188 9.06 0.40 15.06
CA LEU A 188 8.19 0.94 14.00
C LEU A 188 7.70 -0.21 13.14
N LYS A 189 6.39 -0.34 13.07
CA LYS A 189 5.71 -1.27 12.17
C LYS A 189 5.13 -0.50 11.01
N LEU A 190 5.59 -0.82 9.81
CA LEU A 190 5.06 -0.21 8.59
C LEU A 190 3.73 -0.89 8.26
N LEU A 191 2.63 -0.17 8.45
CA LEU A 191 1.28 -0.69 8.25
C LEU A 191 0.91 -0.67 6.76
N ASN A 192 1.22 0.43 6.09
CA ASN A 192 0.83 0.66 4.71
C ASN A 192 1.79 1.63 4.04
N VAL A 193 2.05 1.41 2.75
CA VAL A 193 2.80 2.34 1.91
C VAL A 193 2.03 2.54 0.62
N ARG A 194 1.82 3.81 0.25
CA ARG A 194 1.17 4.22 -0.98
C ARG A 194 2.07 5.15 -1.76
N LEU A 195 2.05 5.03 -3.08
CA LEU A 195 2.72 5.94 -3.99
C LEU A 195 1.72 6.41 -5.04
N GLY A 196 1.25 7.65 -4.92
CA GLY A 196 0.09 8.12 -5.68
C GLY A 196 -1.16 7.31 -5.33
N SER A 197 -1.79 6.67 -6.31
CA SER A 197 -2.93 5.77 -6.12
C SER A 197 -2.51 4.31 -5.84
N PHE A 198 -1.28 3.94 -6.15
CA PHE A 198 -0.78 2.58 -5.90
C PHE A 198 -0.66 2.33 -4.40
N GLN A 199 -1.22 1.22 -3.94
CA GLN A 199 -1.02 0.72 -2.59
C GLN A 199 -0.12 -0.51 -2.63
N ALA A 200 1.05 -0.41 -2.01
CA ALA A 200 2.00 -1.51 -1.99
C ALA A 200 1.43 -2.70 -1.20
N PRO A 201 1.40 -3.91 -1.78
CA PRO A 201 1.06 -5.11 -1.04
C PRO A 201 1.97 -5.28 0.17
N SER A 202 1.40 -5.71 1.30
CA SER A 202 2.12 -5.89 2.56
C SER A 202 3.36 -6.79 2.43
N MET A 203 3.33 -7.78 1.54
CA MET A 203 4.47 -8.64 1.24
C MET A 203 5.67 -7.87 0.67
N LEU A 204 5.44 -6.92 -0.25
CA LEU A 204 6.51 -6.10 -0.82
C LEU A 204 7.07 -5.12 0.22
N VAL A 205 6.18 -4.53 1.01
CA VAL A 205 6.56 -3.64 2.11
C VAL A 205 7.45 -4.39 3.11
N ALA A 206 7.04 -5.59 3.53
CA ALA A 206 7.79 -6.42 4.46
C ALA A 206 9.13 -6.91 3.88
N ALA A 207 9.18 -7.24 2.59
CA ALA A 207 10.39 -7.79 1.96
C ALA A 207 11.44 -6.72 1.60
N LEU A 208 11.00 -5.53 1.17
CA LEU A 208 11.89 -4.53 0.58
C LEU A 208 12.10 -3.30 1.47
N VAL A 209 11.06 -2.88 2.20
CA VAL A 209 11.08 -1.61 2.96
C VAL A 209 11.38 -1.85 4.43
N GLN A 210 10.72 -2.83 5.05
CA GLN A 210 10.90 -3.14 6.47
C GLN A 210 12.37 -3.43 6.87
N PRO A 211 13.21 -4.13 6.07
CA PRO A 211 14.61 -4.35 6.44
C PRO A 211 15.40 -3.04 6.57
N PHE A 212 15.17 -2.10 5.66
CA PHE A 212 15.82 -0.78 5.70
C PHE A 212 15.33 0.04 6.91
N VAL A 213 14.01 0.04 7.16
CA VAL A 213 13.41 0.68 8.33
C VAL A 213 13.98 0.11 9.63
N ASN A 214 14.05 -1.21 9.76
CA ASN A 214 14.62 -1.89 10.91
C ASN A 214 16.10 -1.57 11.13
N GLN A 215 16.87 -1.46 10.04
CA GLN A 215 18.28 -1.10 10.14
C GLN A 215 18.48 0.33 10.67
N GLN A 216 17.72 1.30 10.16
CA GLN A 216 17.78 2.68 10.64
C GLN A 216 17.28 2.81 12.09
N LEU A 217 16.24 2.06 12.44
CA LEU A 217 15.74 1.98 13.81
C LEU A 217 16.73 1.35 14.76
N ALA A 218 17.42 0.29 14.36
CA ALA A 218 18.44 -0.33 15.20
C ALA A 218 19.55 0.67 15.55
N SER A 219 20.01 1.46 14.56
CA SER A 219 20.99 2.52 14.81
C SER A 219 20.45 3.61 15.73
N LEU A 220 19.19 4.04 15.54
CA LEU A 220 18.54 5.04 16.39
C LEU A 220 18.34 4.53 17.82
N ASN A 221 17.86 3.31 17.99
CA ASN A 221 17.69 2.65 19.29
C ASN A 221 19.02 2.46 20.02
N GLN A 222 20.09 2.11 19.31
CA GLN A 222 21.42 2.01 19.89
C GLN A 222 21.90 3.37 20.41
N ALA A 223 21.66 4.46 19.67
CA ALA A 223 21.99 5.80 20.14
C ALA A 223 21.13 6.21 21.34
N LEU A 224 19.80 6.03 21.26
CA LEU A 224 18.86 6.48 22.30
C LEU A 224 18.92 5.68 23.59
N SER A 225 19.15 4.37 23.53
CA SER A 225 19.26 3.51 24.73
C SER A 225 20.35 3.95 25.70
N SER A 226 21.39 4.62 25.19
CA SER A 226 22.46 5.20 26.02
C SER A 226 22.00 6.40 26.86
N TYR A 227 20.92 7.06 26.48
CA TYR A 227 20.38 8.25 27.15
C TYR A 227 19.07 7.98 27.89
N MET A 228 18.21 7.13 27.33
CA MET A 228 16.84 6.92 27.81
C MET A 228 16.36 5.48 27.59
N HIS A 229 15.67 4.94 28.58
CA HIS A 229 14.84 3.75 28.48
C HIS A 229 13.39 4.17 28.25
N VAL A 230 12.72 3.67 27.22
CA VAL A 230 11.35 4.08 26.87
C VAL A 230 10.33 3.10 27.43
N ASP A 231 9.50 3.59 28.36
CA ASP A 231 8.50 2.77 29.04
C ASP A 231 7.18 2.76 28.27
N SER A 232 6.78 3.91 27.71
CA SER A 232 5.51 4.02 27.00
C SER A 232 5.50 5.13 25.95
N LEU A 233 4.71 4.91 24.90
CA LEU A 233 4.37 5.92 23.90
C LEU A 233 2.87 6.17 23.93
N ILE A 234 2.47 7.43 23.84
CA ILE A 234 1.07 7.83 23.75
C ILE A 234 0.96 8.88 22.67
N THR A 235 -0.07 8.81 21.85
CA THR A 235 -0.39 9.84 20.86
C THR A 235 -1.72 10.47 21.23
N GLN A 236 -1.72 11.77 21.47
CA GLN A 236 -2.93 12.51 21.81
C GLN A 236 -2.88 13.91 21.20
N ASP A 237 -3.97 14.35 20.59
CA ASP A 237 -4.16 15.72 20.09
C ASP A 237 -3.01 16.23 19.20
N GLY A 238 -2.46 15.36 18.34
CA GLY A 238 -1.36 15.72 17.44
C GLY A 238 0.03 15.73 18.10
N VAL A 239 0.15 15.22 19.33
CA VAL A 239 1.40 15.13 20.08
C VAL A 239 1.77 13.67 20.30
N LEU A 240 3.01 13.32 19.98
CA LEU A 240 3.64 12.05 20.35
C LEU A 240 4.36 12.24 21.68
N THR A 241 3.86 11.62 22.72
CA THR A 241 4.47 11.65 24.06
C THR A 241 5.23 10.35 24.31
N ALA A 242 6.52 10.48 24.59
CA ALA A 242 7.36 9.39 25.06
C ALA A 242 7.66 9.55 26.54
N SER A 243 7.34 8.53 27.32
CA SER A 243 7.67 8.45 28.75
C SER A 243 8.70 7.36 28.98
N GLY A 244 9.64 7.62 29.87
CA GLY A 244 10.78 6.75 30.09
C GLY A 244 11.60 7.11 31.32
N THR A 245 12.78 6.52 31.44
CA THR A 245 13.75 6.81 32.49
C THR A 245 15.14 7.10 31.93
N PHE A 246 15.90 7.99 32.58
CA PHE A 246 17.27 8.27 32.21
C PHE A 246 18.20 7.11 32.56
N THR A 247 18.98 6.66 31.57
CA THR A 247 20.02 5.63 31.77
C THR A 247 21.33 6.25 32.29
N VAL A 248 21.50 7.57 32.19
CA VAL A 248 22.77 8.23 32.51
C VAL A 248 23.04 8.21 34.02
N GLU A 249 24.09 7.50 34.44
CA GLU A 249 24.67 7.67 35.77
C GLU A 249 25.43 8.99 35.83
N VAL A 250 24.95 9.94 36.64
CA VAL A 250 25.74 11.12 37.00
C VAL A 250 26.89 10.63 37.89
N LYS A 251 28.08 10.46 37.31
CA LYS A 251 29.30 10.23 38.11
C LYS A 251 29.55 11.48 38.97
N LYS A 252 29.71 11.25 40.27
CA LYS A 252 30.16 12.24 41.25
C LYS A 252 31.51 12.82 40.88
#